data_AF-A0A1M4N3H2-F1
#
_entry.id   AF-A0A1M4N3H2-F1
#
_cell.length_a   1.000
_cell.length_b   1.000
_cell.length_c   1.000
_cell.angle_alpha   90.00
_cell.angle_beta   90.00
_cell.angle_gamma   90.00
#
_symmetry.space_group_name_H-M   'P 1'
#
loop_
_entity.id
_entity.type
_entity.pdbx_description
1 polymer ?
#
loop_
_entity_poly.entity_id
_entity_poly.type
_entity_poly.pdbx_seq_one_letter_code
_entity_poly.pdbx_strand_id
1 'polypeptide(L)'
;MENQSVWLGGLRGPVRLGMIGFTGLALVTFVILIVSQFVSAEPIGMYEMIRPAGRPLAMLMLFSLAGALLFASVYLSDTVGPIEERPSGFFDYISLVASRLAMISIAFVVIVMFYEVVSRYAFNRPTLWANELSLWIASFIFLLAGLYAMQQRSHIRIYVIYDMMPRAFQKTADVISVLLILLFTFTLVWGGFNDAWTRMLRMETFGTAWDPPLPGTVKPAILIIIVLVAVQAVSNLIADWNKAPEHHGHDDIDEHEIETLRRTLEDK
;
A
#
# COMPACT_ATOMS: atom_id res chain seq x y z
N MET A 1 27.54 1.36 -7.07
CA MET A 1 26.24 0.78 -7.47
C MET A 1 25.49 1.82 -8.29
N GLU A 2 25.64 1.78 -9.62
CA GLU A 2 24.76 2.56 -10.51
C GLU A 2 23.34 2.09 -10.29
N ASN A 3 22.55 2.94 -9.67
CA ASN A 3 21.20 2.65 -9.22
C ASN A 3 20.31 2.66 -10.48
N GLN A 4 20.26 1.54 -11.20
CA GLN A 4 19.44 1.38 -12.40
C GLN A 4 17.99 1.66 -12.02
N SER A 5 17.50 2.81 -12.45
CA SER A 5 16.09 3.18 -12.30
C SER A 5 15.25 2.18 -13.08
N VAL A 6 14.24 1.61 -12.43
CA VAL A 6 13.38 0.58 -13.00
C VAL A 6 12.44 1.18 -14.04
N TRP A 7 11.89 2.37 -13.77
CA TRP A 7 10.92 3.00 -14.68
C TRP A 7 10.93 4.53 -14.70
N LEU A 8 11.41 5.20 -13.64
CA LEU A 8 11.42 6.66 -13.60
C LEU A 8 12.45 7.28 -14.56
N GLY A 9 13.54 6.56 -14.86
CA GLY A 9 14.65 7.05 -15.67
C GLY A 9 15.11 8.45 -15.22
N GLY A 10 15.03 9.42 -16.13
CA GLY A 10 15.36 10.82 -15.86
C GLY A 10 14.43 11.54 -14.88
N LEU A 11 13.20 11.04 -14.66
CA LEU A 11 12.24 11.60 -13.70
C LEU A 11 12.57 11.25 -12.24
N ARG A 12 13.54 10.37 -11.99
CA ARG A 12 13.94 10.00 -10.63
C ARG A 12 14.44 11.21 -9.82
N GLY A 13 15.21 12.09 -10.46
CA GLY A 13 15.71 13.34 -9.87
C GLY A 13 14.58 14.27 -9.39
N PRO A 14 13.66 14.71 -10.28
CA PRO A 14 12.56 15.58 -9.88
C PRO A 14 11.59 14.92 -8.89
N VAL A 15 11.31 13.62 -9.00
CA VAL A 15 10.47 12.89 -8.04
C VAL A 15 11.12 12.87 -6.65
N ARG A 16 12.43 12.63 -6.56
CA ARG A 16 13.18 12.70 -5.30
C ARG A 16 13.11 14.10 -4.68
N LEU A 17 13.26 15.14 -5.50
CA LEU A 17 13.20 16.52 -5.04
C LEU A 17 11.80 16.86 -4.54
N GLY A 18 10.74 16.40 -5.24
CA GLY A 18 9.36 16.50 -4.79
C GLY A 18 9.15 15.81 -3.44
N MET A 19 9.60 14.57 -3.28
CA MET A 19 9.53 13.81 -2.03
C MET A 19 10.18 14.59 -0.87
N ILE A 20 11.41 15.09 -1.07
CA ILE A 20 12.14 15.86 -0.04
C ILE A 20 11.39 17.18 0.26
N GLY A 21 10.93 17.89 -0.76
CA GLY A 21 10.21 19.16 -0.60
C GLY A 21 8.92 19.01 0.18
N PHE A 22 8.07 18.03 -0.18
CA PHE A 22 6.82 17.75 0.52
C PHE A 22 7.04 17.23 1.94
N THR A 23 8.03 16.35 2.13
CA THR A 23 8.38 15.84 3.47
C THR A 23 8.89 16.99 4.36
N GLY A 24 9.76 17.84 3.83
CA GLY A 24 10.25 19.03 4.53
C GLY A 24 9.11 19.98 4.90
N LEU A 25 8.19 20.24 3.98
CA LEU A 25 7.01 21.07 4.23
C LEU A 25 6.10 20.48 5.33
N ALA A 26 5.88 19.17 5.31
CA ALA A 26 5.09 18.48 6.33
C ALA A 26 5.77 18.56 7.71
N LEU A 27 7.09 18.33 7.76
CA LEU A 27 7.88 18.44 8.99
C LEU A 27 7.90 19.87 9.54
N VAL A 28 8.11 20.87 8.70
CA VAL A 28 8.09 22.29 9.11
C VAL A 28 6.72 22.65 9.67
N THR A 29 5.65 22.27 8.98
CA THR A 29 4.28 22.53 9.44
C THR A 29 4.03 21.83 10.79
N PHE A 30 4.47 20.58 10.94
CA PHE A 30 4.35 19.83 12.19
C PHE A 30 5.16 20.44 13.34
N VAL A 31 6.38 20.90 13.08
CA VAL A 31 7.21 21.59 14.08
C VAL A 31 6.57 22.91 14.50
N ILE A 32 6.02 23.68 13.57
CA ILE A 32 5.28 24.92 13.89
C ILE A 32 4.13 24.60 14.85
N LEU A 33 3.38 23.54 14.60
CA LEU A 33 2.28 23.12 15.48
C LEU A 33 2.79 22.75 16.87
N ILE A 34 3.85 21.95 16.99
CA ILE A 34 4.43 21.59 18.28
C ILE A 34 4.94 22.83 19.03
N VAL A 35 5.72 23.68 18.36
CA VAL A 35 6.27 24.89 18.99
C VAL A 35 5.15 25.84 19.43
N SER A 36 4.07 25.94 18.66
CA SER A 36 2.89 26.74 19.04
C SER A 36 2.27 26.29 20.37
N GLN A 37 2.38 25.01 20.74
CA GLN A 37 1.88 24.48 22.02
C GLN A 37 2.67 25.01 23.23
N PHE A 38 3.92 25.44 23.04
CA PHE A 38 4.79 25.92 24.12
C PHE A 38 4.94 27.43 24.15
N VAL A 39 4.84 28.09 22.99
CA VAL A 39 5.17 29.52 22.84
C VAL A 39 3.92 30.41 22.75
N SER A 40 2.83 29.92 22.17
CA SER A 40 1.65 30.74 21.90
C SER A 40 0.68 30.76 23.08
N ALA A 41 0.14 31.95 23.39
CA ALA A 41 -0.91 32.11 24.39
C ALA A 41 -2.23 31.44 23.99
N GLU A 42 -2.49 31.32 22.67
CA GLU A 42 -3.56 30.50 22.08
C GLU A 42 -2.91 29.42 21.19
N PRO A 43 -2.64 28.23 21.75
CA PRO A 43 -1.96 27.17 21.02
C PRO A 43 -2.90 26.50 20.01
N ILE A 44 -2.41 26.30 18.79
CA ILE A 44 -3.18 25.71 17.68
C ILE A 44 -3.41 24.22 17.97
N GLY A 45 -4.51 23.92 18.66
CA GLY A 45 -4.96 22.57 18.94
C GLY A 45 -5.80 21.97 17.81
N MET A 46 -6.06 20.66 17.90
CA MET A 46 -6.92 19.95 16.94
C MET A 46 -8.30 20.60 16.78
N TYR A 47 -8.85 21.16 17.86
CA TYR A 47 -10.14 21.87 17.82
C TYR A 47 -10.09 23.19 17.05
N GLU A 48 -8.97 23.91 17.10
CA GLU A 48 -8.80 25.18 16.39
C GLU A 48 -8.58 24.99 14.89
N MET A 49 -7.99 23.86 14.49
CA MET A 49 -7.83 23.49 13.08
C MET A 49 -9.15 23.27 12.34
N ILE A 50 -10.21 22.88 13.07
CA ILE A 50 -11.54 22.67 12.50
C ILE A 50 -12.24 24.02 12.21
N ARG A 51 -11.85 25.08 12.92
CA ARG A 51 -12.40 26.43 12.72
C ARG A 51 -11.95 27.01 11.37
N PRO A 52 -12.76 27.84 10.70
CA PRO A 52 -12.40 28.44 9.41
C PRO A 52 -11.02 29.11 9.38
N ALA A 53 -10.58 29.70 10.50
CA ALA A 53 -9.26 30.32 10.62
C ALA A 53 -8.09 29.32 10.65
N GLY A 54 -8.29 28.11 11.20
CA GLY A 54 -7.28 27.04 11.24
C GLY A 54 -7.27 26.15 10.00
N ARG A 55 -8.31 26.24 9.15
CA ARG A 55 -8.43 25.44 7.91
C ARG A 55 -7.25 25.59 6.94
N PRO A 56 -6.67 26.78 6.70
CA PRO A 56 -5.55 26.90 5.76
C PRO A 56 -4.33 26.09 6.21
N LEU A 57 -4.01 26.12 7.51
CA LEU A 57 -2.89 25.38 8.08
C LEU A 57 -3.16 23.87 8.07
N ALA A 58 -4.38 23.45 8.40
CA ALA A 58 -4.79 22.05 8.32
C ALA A 58 -4.75 21.52 6.87
N MET A 59 -5.25 22.30 5.91
CA MET A 59 -5.18 21.96 4.49
C MET A 59 -3.73 21.89 4.00
N LEU A 60 -2.86 22.78 4.44
CA LEU A 60 -1.43 22.73 4.12
C LEU A 60 -0.77 21.47 4.69
N MET A 61 -1.08 21.10 5.94
CA MET A 61 -0.58 19.87 6.55
C MET A 61 -1.07 18.63 5.80
N LEU A 62 -2.36 18.56 5.48
CA LEU A 62 -2.93 17.44 4.72
C LEU A 62 -2.36 17.36 3.30
N PHE A 63 -2.23 18.49 2.61
CA PHE A 63 -1.65 18.56 1.28
C PHE A 63 -0.18 18.14 1.28
N SER A 64 0.59 18.66 2.24
CA SER A 64 2.01 18.33 2.35
C SER A 64 2.24 16.87 2.72
N LEU A 65 1.44 16.31 3.63
CA LEU A 65 1.49 14.90 4.01
C LEU A 65 1.08 13.99 2.85
N ALA A 66 -0.02 14.30 2.16
CA ALA A 66 -0.47 13.53 0.99
C ALA A 66 0.57 13.56 -0.13
N GLY A 67 1.15 14.75 -0.40
CA GLY A 67 2.25 14.89 -1.35
C GLY A 67 3.48 14.08 -0.92
N ALA A 68 3.86 14.13 0.36
CA ALA A 68 5.00 13.38 0.87
C ALA A 68 4.81 11.87 0.70
N LEU A 69 3.63 11.34 1.08
CA LEU A 69 3.30 9.93 0.91
C LEU A 69 3.27 9.51 -0.56
N LEU A 70 2.67 10.33 -1.44
CA LEU A 70 2.58 10.02 -2.87
C LEU A 70 3.98 10.02 -3.53
N PHE A 71 4.77 11.09 -3.35
CA PHE A 71 6.10 11.17 -3.93
C PHE A 71 7.07 10.14 -3.31
N ALA A 72 6.96 9.83 -2.02
CA ALA A 72 7.74 8.76 -1.40
C ALA A 72 7.38 7.40 -1.99
N SER A 73 6.09 7.10 -2.15
CA SER A 73 5.63 5.84 -2.74
C SER A 73 6.09 5.68 -4.18
N VAL A 74 6.04 6.75 -4.98
CA VAL A 74 6.55 6.78 -6.36
C VAL A 74 8.07 6.67 -6.42
N TYR A 75 8.80 7.36 -5.53
CA TYR A 75 10.26 7.27 -5.50
C TYR A 75 10.75 5.88 -5.10
N LEU A 76 10.12 5.27 -4.09
CA LEU A 76 10.47 3.93 -3.60
C LEU A 76 10.00 2.80 -4.53
N SER A 77 9.06 3.07 -5.44
CA SER A 77 8.64 2.06 -6.43
C SER A 77 9.66 1.89 -7.56
N ASP A 78 10.56 2.86 -7.75
CA ASP A 78 11.65 2.79 -8.72
C ASP A 78 12.78 1.83 -8.33
N THR A 79 12.75 1.33 -7.09
CA THR A 79 13.67 0.29 -6.61
C THR A 79 12.95 -1.04 -6.51
N VAL A 80 13.51 -2.06 -7.16
CA VAL A 80 13.05 -3.46 -7.08
C VAL A 80 13.97 -4.21 -6.13
N GLY A 81 13.39 -4.87 -5.13
CA GLY A 81 14.11 -5.68 -4.16
C GLY A 81 14.69 -6.96 -4.79
N PRO A 82 15.65 -7.64 -4.13
CA PRO A 82 16.26 -8.86 -4.67
C PRO A 82 15.27 -10.00 -4.91
N ILE A 83 14.25 -10.08 -4.05
CA ILE A 83 13.18 -11.09 -4.06
C ILE A 83 11.94 -10.64 -4.84
N GLU A 84 11.96 -9.44 -5.43
CA GLU A 84 10.81 -8.89 -6.14
C GLU A 84 10.87 -9.23 -7.63
N GLU A 85 9.76 -9.70 -8.19
CA GLU A 85 9.67 -9.89 -9.64
C GLU A 85 9.75 -8.54 -10.35
N ARG A 86 10.45 -8.51 -11.49
CA ARG A 86 10.55 -7.29 -12.29
C ARG A 86 9.20 -6.96 -12.93
N PRO A 87 8.74 -5.70 -12.88
CA PRO A 87 7.50 -5.30 -13.53
C PRO A 87 7.61 -5.49 -15.04
N SER A 88 6.57 -6.07 -15.62
CA SER A 88 6.48 -6.43 -17.04
C SER A 88 5.41 -5.62 -17.77
N GLY A 89 4.35 -5.21 -17.06
CA GLY A 89 3.23 -4.44 -17.57
C GLY A 89 3.11 -3.04 -16.95
N PHE A 90 2.35 -2.17 -17.61
CA PHE A 90 2.02 -0.84 -17.08
C PHE A 90 1.33 -0.92 -15.70
N PHE A 91 0.43 -1.89 -15.54
CA PHE A 91 -0.35 -2.04 -14.33
C PHE A 91 0.51 -2.48 -13.13
N ASP A 92 1.62 -3.18 -13.39
CA ASP A 92 2.58 -3.59 -12.36
C ASP A 92 3.19 -2.36 -11.67
N TYR A 93 3.48 -1.29 -12.40
CA TYR A 93 3.99 -0.05 -11.81
C TYR A 93 2.97 0.62 -10.89
N ILE A 94 1.69 0.62 -11.26
CA ILE A 94 0.62 1.16 -10.42
C ILE A 94 0.52 0.35 -9.13
N SER A 95 0.50 -0.97 -9.24
CA SER A 95 0.46 -1.88 -8.10
C SER A 95 1.69 -1.71 -7.21
N LEU A 96 2.89 -1.55 -7.78
CA LEU A 96 4.11 -1.28 -7.02
C LEU A 96 4.02 0.02 -6.23
N VAL A 97 3.58 1.12 -6.85
CA VAL A 97 3.40 2.41 -6.15
C VAL A 97 2.40 2.26 -5.00
N ALA A 98 1.26 1.61 -5.24
CA ALA A 98 0.25 1.38 -4.21
C ALA A 98 0.79 0.49 -3.06
N SER A 99 1.65 -0.47 -3.39
CA SER A 99 2.28 -1.36 -2.41
C SER A 99 3.33 -0.66 -1.57
N ARG A 100 4.12 0.26 -2.14
CA ARG A 100 5.05 1.10 -1.38
C ARG A 100 4.32 1.99 -0.39
N LEU A 101 3.16 2.52 -0.75
CA LEU A 101 2.30 3.26 0.19
C LEU A 101 1.89 2.37 1.37
N ALA A 102 1.52 1.11 1.13
CA ALA A 102 1.19 0.16 2.18
C ALA A 102 2.41 -0.14 3.08
N MET A 103 3.60 -0.35 2.51
CA MET A 103 4.84 -0.59 3.26
C MET A 103 5.20 0.59 4.18
N ILE A 104 5.10 1.83 3.69
CA ILE A 104 5.28 3.04 4.51
C ILE A 104 4.25 3.08 5.65
N SER A 105 3.00 2.73 5.34
CA SER A 105 1.90 2.73 6.31
C SER A 105 2.11 1.71 7.44
N ILE A 106 2.76 0.57 7.17
CA ILE A 106 3.11 -0.41 8.22
C ILE A 106 4.03 0.23 9.27
N ALA A 107 5.09 0.93 8.83
CA ALA A 107 5.99 1.64 9.74
C ALA A 107 5.25 2.69 10.56
N PHE A 108 4.30 3.40 9.95
CA PHE A 108 3.45 4.36 10.65
C PHE A 108 2.57 3.71 11.73
N VAL A 109 1.93 2.57 11.43
CA VAL A 109 1.14 1.80 12.43
C VAL A 109 2.02 1.37 13.60
N VAL A 110 3.24 0.91 13.35
CA VAL A 110 4.19 0.54 14.43
C VAL A 110 4.48 1.73 15.34
N ILE A 111 4.72 2.92 14.77
CA ILE A 111 4.96 4.15 15.55
C ILE A 111 3.72 4.52 16.39
N VAL A 112 2.52 4.47 15.81
CA VAL A 112 1.27 4.79 16.51
C VAL A 112 1.00 3.83 17.66
N MET A 113 1.18 2.52 17.43
CA MET A 113 0.97 1.51 18.46
C MET A 113 2.03 1.56 19.55
N PHE A 114 3.29 1.83 19.20
CA PHE A 114 4.35 2.06 20.17
C PHE A 114 4.02 3.27 21.06
N TYR A 115 3.57 4.37 20.47
CA TYR A 115 3.11 5.54 21.21
C TYR A 115 1.96 5.19 22.17
N GLU A 116 0.97 4.42 21.73
CA GLU A 116 -0.14 4.00 22.61
C GLU A 116 0.33 3.16 23.80
N VAL A 117 1.23 2.21 23.58
CA VAL A 117 1.81 1.37 24.65
C VAL A 117 2.55 2.25 25.65
N VAL A 118 3.40 3.18 25.18
CA VAL A 118 4.12 4.11 26.06
C VAL A 118 3.15 5.03 26.82
N SER A 119 2.18 5.63 26.13
CA SER A 119 1.19 6.54 26.72
C SER A 119 0.37 5.84 27.81
N ARG A 120 -0.04 4.60 27.56
CA ARG A 120 -0.85 3.82 28.49
C ARG A 120 -0.05 3.35 29.70
N TYR A 121 1.12 2.75 29.49
CA TYR A 121 1.85 2.08 30.58
C TYR A 121 2.83 2.99 31.30
N ALA A 122 3.48 3.94 30.62
CA ALA A 122 4.41 4.87 31.26
C ALA A 122 3.72 6.12 31.81
N PHE A 123 2.70 6.63 31.12
CA PHE A 123 2.04 7.89 31.48
C PHE A 123 0.62 7.71 32.06
N ASN A 124 0.10 6.47 32.10
CA ASN A 124 -1.26 6.16 32.56
C ASN A 124 -2.34 7.01 31.85
N ARG A 125 -2.12 7.33 30.57
CA ARG A 125 -2.99 8.15 29.71
C ARG A 125 -3.29 7.38 28.42
N PRO A 126 -4.24 6.43 28.43
CA PRO A 126 -4.62 5.72 27.21
C PRO A 126 -5.21 6.67 26.17
N THR A 127 -4.93 6.45 24.89
CA THR A 127 -5.54 7.25 23.82
C THR A 127 -6.79 6.60 23.26
N LEU A 128 -7.73 7.44 22.84
CA LEU A 128 -9.00 6.99 22.25
C LEU A 128 -8.86 6.62 20.76
N TRP A 129 -7.83 7.15 20.08
CA TRP A 129 -7.72 7.09 18.62
C TRP A 129 -6.71 6.07 18.11
N ALA A 130 -5.65 5.74 18.87
CA ALA A 130 -4.52 4.99 18.32
C ALA A 130 -4.88 3.58 17.84
N ASN A 131 -5.72 2.86 18.61
CA ASN A 131 -6.14 1.51 18.26
C ASN A 131 -6.99 1.50 16.98
N GLU A 132 -7.98 2.40 16.91
CA GLU A 132 -8.91 2.48 15.79
C GLU A 132 -8.24 3.03 14.53
N LEU A 133 -7.33 4.01 14.66
CA LEU A 133 -6.51 4.50 13.56
C LEU A 133 -5.64 3.38 12.99
N SER A 134 -5.04 2.57 13.86
CA SER A 134 -4.22 1.43 13.46
C SER A 134 -5.04 0.37 12.73
N LEU A 135 -6.25 0.05 13.22
CA LEU A 135 -7.18 -0.85 12.53
C LEU A 135 -7.59 -0.32 11.16
N TRP A 136 -7.85 0.99 11.07
CA TRP A 136 -8.25 1.64 9.84
C TRP A 136 -7.15 1.57 8.78
N ILE A 137 -5.92 1.91 9.15
CA ILE A 137 -4.75 1.84 8.25
C ILE A 137 -4.42 0.39 7.91
N ALA A 138 -4.47 -0.53 8.88
CA ALA A 138 -4.25 -1.96 8.67
C ALA A 138 -5.23 -2.57 7.66
N SER A 139 -6.48 -2.09 7.63
CA SER A 139 -7.47 -2.50 6.63
C SER A 139 -7.01 -2.16 5.21
N PHE A 140 -6.47 -0.96 4.97
CA PHE A 140 -5.92 -0.58 3.67
C PHE A 140 -4.63 -1.34 3.34
N ILE A 141 -3.75 -1.55 4.33
CA ILE A 141 -2.53 -2.35 4.16
C ILE A 141 -2.89 -3.75 3.66
N PHE A 142 -3.87 -4.41 4.28
CA PHE A 142 -4.29 -5.76 3.90
C PHE A 142 -4.82 -5.81 2.46
N LEU A 143 -5.65 -4.84 2.07
CA LEU A 143 -6.19 -4.78 0.70
C LEU A 143 -5.08 -4.55 -0.34
N LEU A 144 -4.17 -3.61 -0.07
CA LEU A 144 -3.03 -3.31 -0.95
C LEU A 144 -2.02 -4.46 -1.00
N ALA A 145 -1.83 -5.20 0.09
CA ALA A 145 -0.99 -6.40 0.12
C ALA A 145 -1.54 -7.50 -0.79
N GLY A 146 -2.87 -7.65 -0.89
CA GLY A 146 -3.49 -8.55 -1.86
C GLY A 146 -3.20 -8.16 -3.32
N LEU A 147 -3.25 -6.86 -3.63
CA LEU A 147 -2.86 -6.34 -4.95
C LEU A 147 -1.38 -6.60 -5.25
N TYR A 148 -0.51 -6.35 -4.27
CA TYR A 148 0.92 -6.62 -4.39
C TYR A 148 1.22 -8.10 -4.60
N ALA A 149 0.61 -8.98 -3.81
CA ALA A 149 0.79 -10.42 -3.92
C ALA A 149 0.34 -10.94 -5.29
N MET A 150 -0.74 -10.38 -5.85
CA MET A 150 -1.15 -10.67 -7.22
C MET A 150 -0.11 -10.20 -8.24
N GLN A 151 0.42 -8.98 -8.09
CA GLN A 151 1.46 -8.43 -8.98
C GLN A 151 2.75 -9.26 -8.95
N GLN A 152 3.14 -9.79 -7.80
CA GLN A 152 4.34 -10.62 -7.62
C GLN A 152 4.13 -12.12 -7.92
N ARG A 153 2.97 -12.49 -8.48
CA ARG A 153 2.58 -13.89 -8.74
C ARG A 153 2.68 -14.81 -7.50
N SER A 154 2.71 -14.24 -6.30
CA SER A 154 2.90 -14.97 -5.04
C SER A 154 1.59 -15.52 -4.47
N HIS A 155 0.51 -15.48 -5.24
CA HIS A 155 -0.75 -16.09 -4.84
C HIS A 155 -0.58 -17.62 -4.78
N ILE A 156 -1.07 -18.24 -3.72
CA ILE A 156 -0.86 -19.67 -3.46
C ILE A 156 -1.28 -20.50 -4.69
N ARG A 157 -0.32 -21.18 -5.31
CA ARG A 157 -0.48 -22.06 -6.47
C ARG A 157 0.05 -23.45 -6.15
N ILE A 158 -0.64 -24.49 -6.60
CA ILE A 158 -0.17 -25.87 -6.50
C ILE A 158 0.70 -26.16 -7.72
N TYR A 159 2.02 -25.98 -7.58
CA TYR A 159 2.97 -26.14 -8.68
C TYR A 159 3.11 -27.59 -9.15
N VAL A 160 3.05 -28.57 -8.24
CA VAL A 160 3.24 -30.00 -8.58
C VAL A 160 2.31 -30.45 -9.69
N ILE A 161 1.02 -30.10 -9.61
CA ILE A 161 0.04 -30.48 -10.63
C ILE A 161 0.23 -29.64 -11.89
N TYR A 162 0.50 -28.33 -11.72
CA TYR A 162 0.67 -27.38 -12.83
C TYR A 162 1.87 -27.74 -13.72
N ASP A 163 2.98 -28.15 -13.13
CA ASP A 163 4.22 -28.47 -13.84
C ASP A 163 4.16 -29.82 -14.56
N MET A 164 3.32 -30.75 -14.08
CA MET A 164 3.04 -32.01 -14.77
C MET A 164 2.15 -31.85 -16.02
N MET A 165 1.46 -30.71 -16.17
CA MET A 165 0.53 -30.47 -17.27
C MET A 165 1.25 -30.02 -18.54
N PRO A 166 0.83 -30.48 -19.74
CA PRO A 166 1.32 -29.92 -21.01
C PRO A 166 1.04 -28.42 -21.10
N ARG A 167 1.86 -27.67 -21.85
CA ARG A 167 1.76 -26.20 -21.95
C ARG A 167 0.36 -25.68 -22.34
N ALA A 168 -0.38 -26.42 -23.17
CA ALA A 168 -1.75 -26.07 -23.56
C ALA A 168 -2.74 -26.13 -22.39
N PHE A 169 -2.56 -27.11 -21.49
CA PHE A 169 -3.37 -27.28 -20.30
C PHE A 169 -3.02 -26.25 -19.22
N GLN A 170 -1.74 -25.90 -19.06
CA GLN A 170 -1.31 -24.79 -18.20
C GLN A 170 -1.99 -23.47 -18.60
N LYS A 171 -1.93 -23.11 -19.89
CA LYS A 171 -2.58 -21.90 -20.40
C LYS A 171 -4.09 -21.90 -20.16
N THR A 172 -4.75 -23.04 -20.37
CA THR A 172 -6.18 -23.18 -20.11
C THR A 172 -6.49 -22.99 -18.61
N ALA A 173 -5.67 -23.56 -17.72
CA ALA A 173 -5.82 -23.40 -16.27
C ALA A 173 -5.64 -21.94 -15.84
N ASP A 174 -4.66 -21.23 -16.38
CA ASP A 174 -4.43 -19.81 -16.10
C ASP A 174 -5.62 -18.94 -16.55
N VAL A 175 -6.17 -19.22 -17.75
CA VAL A 175 -7.37 -18.54 -18.26
C VAL A 175 -8.58 -18.81 -17.36
N ILE A 176 -8.80 -20.06 -16.95
CA ILE A 176 -9.91 -20.41 -16.05
C ILE A 176 -9.74 -19.70 -14.71
N SER A 177 -8.53 -19.69 -14.13
CA SER A 177 -8.24 -19.01 -12.87
C SER A 177 -8.61 -17.53 -12.94
N VAL A 178 -8.18 -16.84 -14.00
CA VAL A 178 -8.47 -15.42 -14.21
C VAL A 178 -9.97 -15.18 -14.46
N LEU A 179 -10.65 -16.06 -15.20
CA LEU A 179 -12.11 -15.98 -15.36
C LEU A 179 -12.85 -16.14 -14.03
N LEU A 180 -12.40 -17.05 -13.15
CA LEU A 180 -12.99 -17.20 -11.81
C LEU A 180 -12.74 -15.96 -10.94
N ILE A 181 -11.55 -15.35 -11.02
CA ILE A 181 -11.25 -14.09 -10.33
C ILE A 181 -12.18 -12.97 -10.85
N LEU A 182 -12.37 -12.86 -12.17
CA LEU A 182 -13.27 -11.89 -12.78
C LEU A 182 -14.72 -12.10 -12.35
N LEU A 183 -15.18 -13.36 -12.33
CA LEU A 183 -16.52 -13.71 -11.88
C LEU A 183 -16.72 -13.37 -10.40
N PHE A 184 -15.76 -13.73 -9.54
CA PHE A 184 -15.78 -13.38 -8.12
C PHE A 184 -15.81 -11.86 -7.90
N THR A 185 -14.98 -11.14 -8.64
CA THR A 185 -14.93 -9.67 -8.59
C THR A 185 -16.27 -9.07 -9.01
N PHE A 186 -16.86 -9.57 -10.10
CA PHE A 186 -18.16 -9.12 -10.58
C PHE A 186 -19.27 -9.36 -9.56
N THR A 187 -19.36 -10.57 -8.97
CA THR A 187 -20.41 -10.88 -7.99
C THR A 187 -20.23 -10.10 -6.69
N LEU A 188 -18.99 -9.89 -6.24
CA LEU A 188 -18.68 -9.10 -5.04
C LEU A 188 -19.03 -7.63 -5.26
N VAL A 189 -18.65 -7.04 -6.39
CA VAL A 189 -19.02 -5.66 -6.74
C VAL A 189 -20.54 -5.54 -6.86
N TRP A 190 -21.19 -6.42 -7.62
CA TRP A 190 -22.64 -6.38 -7.79
C TRP A 190 -23.40 -6.49 -6.47
N GLY A 191 -23.02 -7.44 -5.61
CA GLY A 191 -23.66 -7.66 -4.31
C GLY A 191 -23.33 -6.58 -3.28
N GLY A 192 -22.12 -6.02 -3.31
CA GLY A 192 -21.61 -5.05 -2.35
C GLY A 192 -21.85 -3.58 -2.70
N PHE A 193 -22.14 -3.26 -3.98
CA PHE A 193 -22.15 -1.87 -4.46
C PHE A 193 -23.12 -0.98 -3.71
N ASN A 194 -24.38 -1.40 -3.56
CA ASN A 194 -25.41 -0.58 -2.91
C ASN A 194 -25.09 -0.33 -1.43
N ASP A 195 -24.56 -1.34 -0.72
CA ASP A 195 -24.15 -1.16 0.68
C ASP A 195 -22.94 -0.22 0.74
N ALA A 196 -21.86 -0.49 0.01
CA ALA A 196 -20.67 0.36 0.00
C ALA A 196 -20.99 1.82 -0.37
N TRP A 197 -21.83 2.04 -1.38
CA TRP A 197 -22.27 3.36 -1.82
C TRP A 197 -23.05 4.09 -0.73
N THR A 198 -24.02 3.42 -0.10
CA THR A 198 -24.83 4.02 0.97
C THR A 198 -23.96 4.43 2.17
N ARG A 199 -22.99 3.60 2.52
CA ARG A 199 -22.10 3.80 3.67
C ARG A 199 -21.12 4.93 3.43
N MET A 200 -20.60 5.01 2.21
CA MET A 200 -19.72 6.10 1.78
C MET A 200 -20.45 7.44 1.75
N LEU A 201 -21.67 7.48 1.20
CA LEU A 201 -22.47 8.72 1.16
C LEU A 201 -22.86 9.22 2.55
N ARG A 202 -23.14 8.30 3.48
CA ARG A 202 -23.46 8.66 4.88
C ARG A 202 -22.21 8.94 5.71
N MET A 203 -21.01 8.65 5.20
CA MET A 203 -19.77 8.59 5.99
C MET A 203 -20.00 7.86 7.31
N GLU A 204 -20.58 6.65 7.22
CA GLU A 204 -20.93 5.87 8.42
C GLU A 204 -19.70 5.61 9.28
N THR A 205 -19.85 5.87 10.58
CA THR A 205 -18.81 5.80 11.59
C THR A 205 -18.83 4.48 12.34
N PHE A 206 -17.75 4.21 13.08
CA PHE A 206 -17.50 2.92 13.70
C PHE A 206 -18.32 2.67 14.99
N GLY A 207 -18.90 3.71 15.61
CA GLY A 207 -19.73 3.63 16.81
C GLY A 207 -18.93 3.60 18.12
N THR A 208 -17.70 4.14 18.10
CA THR A 208 -16.73 4.09 19.21
C THR A 208 -16.41 5.48 19.75
N ALA A 209 -15.51 5.58 20.74
CA ALA A 209 -15.18 6.86 21.38
C ALA A 209 -14.50 7.87 20.43
N TRP A 210 -13.67 7.39 19.48
CA TRP A 210 -13.07 8.25 18.45
C TRP A 210 -13.93 8.35 17.20
N ASP A 211 -14.76 7.34 16.93
CA ASP A 211 -15.79 7.30 15.90
C ASP A 211 -15.35 7.63 14.46
N PRO A 212 -14.25 7.04 13.95
CA PRO A 212 -13.80 7.30 12.59
C PRO A 212 -14.80 6.74 11.55
N PRO A 213 -14.86 7.32 10.33
CA PRO A 213 -15.66 6.82 9.21
C PRO A 213 -15.03 5.56 8.58
N LEU A 214 -14.80 4.52 9.38
CA LEU A 214 -14.15 3.28 8.97
C LEU A 214 -15.06 2.49 8.01
N PRO A 215 -16.34 2.19 8.31
CA PRO A 215 -17.23 1.55 7.34
C PRO A 215 -17.42 2.37 6.05
N GLY A 216 -17.53 3.70 6.18
CA GLY A 216 -17.73 4.60 5.05
C GLY A 216 -16.57 4.65 4.06
N THR A 217 -15.34 4.37 4.51
CA THR A 217 -14.14 4.42 3.65
C THR A 217 -13.60 3.03 3.27
N VAL A 218 -13.64 2.05 4.17
CA VAL A 218 -13.09 0.73 3.91
C VAL A 218 -13.98 -0.08 2.98
N LYS A 219 -15.30 -0.03 3.11
CA LYS A 219 -16.22 -0.77 2.21
C LYS A 219 -16.08 -0.39 0.73
N PRO A 220 -16.11 0.90 0.34
CA PRO A 220 -15.84 1.26 -1.06
C PRO A 220 -14.40 0.91 -1.48
N ALA A 221 -13.42 1.03 -0.58
CA ALA A 221 -12.05 0.63 -0.88
C ALA A 221 -11.91 -0.86 -1.20
N ILE A 222 -12.65 -1.74 -0.50
CA ILE A 222 -12.69 -3.19 -0.82
C ILE A 222 -13.14 -3.39 -2.26
N LEU A 223 -14.21 -2.72 -2.70
CA LEU A 223 -14.74 -2.84 -4.06
C LEU A 223 -13.79 -2.30 -5.12
N ILE A 224 -13.13 -1.17 -4.83
CA ILE A 224 -12.16 -0.57 -5.76
C ILE A 224 -10.94 -1.48 -5.90
N ILE A 225 -10.38 -1.94 -4.78
CA ILE A 225 -9.13 -2.71 -4.78
C ILE A 225 -9.35 -4.11 -5.36
N ILE A 226 -10.49 -4.77 -5.12
CA ILE A 226 -10.76 -6.07 -5.76
C ILE A 226 -10.84 -5.96 -7.28
N VAL A 227 -11.38 -4.84 -7.80
CA VAL A 227 -11.35 -4.55 -9.25
C VAL A 227 -9.91 -4.37 -9.73
N LEU A 228 -9.06 -3.65 -8.99
CA LEU A 228 -7.65 -3.52 -9.30
C LEU A 228 -6.92 -4.87 -9.29
N VAL A 229 -7.21 -5.75 -8.33
CA VAL A 229 -6.67 -7.12 -8.27
C VAL A 229 -7.08 -7.92 -9.51
N ALA A 230 -8.34 -7.81 -9.93
CA ALA A 230 -8.83 -8.48 -11.13
C ALA A 230 -8.16 -7.97 -12.41
N VAL A 231 -7.94 -6.65 -12.50
CA VAL A 231 -7.16 -6.04 -13.59
C VAL A 231 -5.70 -6.51 -13.55
N GLN A 232 -5.08 -6.62 -12.37
CA GLN A 232 -3.73 -7.19 -12.22
C GLN A 232 -3.68 -8.63 -12.72
N ALA A 233 -4.66 -9.46 -12.36
CA ALA A 233 -4.72 -10.85 -12.78
C ALA A 233 -4.79 -10.98 -14.32
N VAL A 234 -5.58 -10.13 -14.97
CA VAL A 234 -5.63 -10.05 -16.44
C VAL A 234 -4.31 -9.56 -17.03
N SER A 235 -3.71 -8.52 -16.44
CA SER A 235 -2.41 -7.99 -16.86
C SER A 235 -1.32 -9.07 -16.82
N ASN A 236 -1.27 -9.84 -15.73
CA ASN A 236 -0.32 -10.95 -15.56
C ASN A 236 -0.54 -12.04 -16.61
N LEU A 237 -1.80 -12.44 -16.86
CA LEU A 237 -2.13 -13.44 -17.88
C LEU A 237 -1.64 -13.03 -19.27
N ILE A 238 -1.80 -11.75 -19.62
CA ILE A 238 -1.35 -11.21 -20.91
C ILE A 238 0.18 -11.18 -20.97
N ALA A 239 0.84 -10.69 -19.90
CA ALA A 239 2.29 -10.61 -19.84
C ALA A 239 2.98 -11.99 -19.87
N ASP A 240 2.35 -13.00 -19.27
CA ASP A 240 2.92 -14.35 -19.14
C ASP A 240 2.59 -15.26 -20.32
N TRP A 241 1.70 -14.82 -21.22
CA TRP A 241 1.16 -15.67 -22.30
C TRP A 241 2.24 -16.31 -23.20
N ASN A 242 3.31 -15.57 -23.45
CA ASN A 242 4.42 -15.98 -24.32
C ASN A 242 5.68 -16.40 -23.55
N LYS A 243 5.65 -16.40 -22.22
CA LYS A 243 6.81 -16.86 -21.43
C LYS A 243 7.03 -18.35 -21.62
N ALA A 244 8.29 -18.79 -21.48
CA ALA A 244 8.63 -20.20 -21.42
C ALA A 244 8.04 -20.82 -20.14
N PRO A 245 7.70 -22.13 -20.13
CA PRO A 245 7.26 -22.80 -18.92
C PRO A 245 8.41 -22.85 -17.90
N GLU A 246 8.25 -22.12 -16.80
CA GLU A 246 9.07 -22.22 -15.60
C GLU A 246 8.70 -23.50 -14.86
N HIS A 247 9.67 -24.39 -14.62
CA HIS A 247 9.45 -25.61 -13.83
C HIS A 247 9.86 -25.30 -12.39
N HIS A 248 8.93 -25.47 -11.45
CA HIS A 248 9.12 -25.18 -10.04
C HIS A 248 9.42 -26.51 -9.32
N GLY A 249 10.60 -27.06 -9.61
CA GLY A 249 11.09 -28.30 -9.01
C GLY A 249 11.51 -28.13 -7.55
N HIS A 250 11.40 -29.20 -6.75
CA HIS A 250 11.78 -29.22 -5.33
C HIS A 250 13.32 -29.11 -5.10
N ASP A 251 14.12 -29.22 -6.16
CA ASP A 251 15.59 -29.21 -6.09
C ASP A 251 16.22 -27.82 -6.33
N ASP A 252 15.43 -26.82 -6.73
CA ASP A 252 15.94 -25.47 -6.91
C ASP A 252 15.56 -24.64 -5.67
N ILE A 253 16.33 -24.78 -4.59
CA ILE A 253 16.68 -23.55 -3.88
C ILE A 253 17.44 -22.77 -4.94
N ASP A 254 16.81 -21.78 -5.56
CA ASP A 254 17.36 -21.09 -6.73
C ASP A 254 18.79 -20.68 -6.40
N GLU A 255 19.78 -21.40 -6.93
CA GLU A 255 21.19 -21.21 -6.57
C GLU A 255 21.59 -19.77 -6.90
N HIS A 256 20.89 -19.16 -7.87
CA HIS A 256 20.99 -17.75 -8.19
C HIS A 256 20.40 -16.83 -7.11
N GLU A 257 19.26 -17.18 -6.50
CA GLU A 257 18.69 -16.49 -5.33
C GLU A 257 19.62 -16.62 -4.12
N ILE A 258 20.17 -17.82 -3.85
CA ILE A 258 21.17 -18.04 -2.78
C ILE A 258 22.43 -17.22 -3.04
N GLU A 259 22.95 -17.25 -4.27
CA GLU A 259 24.18 -16.53 -4.63
C GLU A 259 23.97 -15.01 -4.62
N THR A 260 22.77 -14.56 -4.98
CA THR A 260 22.36 -13.16 -4.83
C THR A 260 22.27 -12.77 -3.36
N LEU A 261 21.65 -13.59 -2.50
CA LEU A 261 21.60 -13.38 -1.05
C LEU A 261 23.02 -13.37 -0.46
N ARG A 262 23.89 -14.28 -0.90
CA ARG A 262 25.29 -14.38 -0.46
C ARG A 262 26.10 -13.13 -0.83
N ARG A 263 26.06 -12.70 -2.10
CA ARG A 263 26.70 -11.45 -2.53
C ARG A 263 26.20 -10.25 -1.75
N THR A 264 24.89 -10.19 -1.48
CA THR A 264 24.28 -9.07 -0.74
C THR A 264 24.71 -9.05 0.74
N LEU A 265 25.04 -10.21 1.32
CA LEU A 265 25.57 -10.33 2.68
C LEU A 265 27.09 -10.09 2.75
N GLU A 266 27.84 -10.43 1.69
CA GLU A 266 29.29 -10.20 1.59
C GLU A 266 29.64 -8.73 1.28
N ASP A 267 28.74 -7.96 0.66
CA ASP A 267 28.90 -6.53 0.33
C ASP A 267 28.52 -5.56 1.50
N LYS A 268 28.26 -6.08 2.72
CA LYS A 268 27.99 -5.29 3.93
C LYS A 268 29.15 -5.33 4.92
#